data_AF-A0A2E3FAR0-F1
#
_entry.id   AF-A0A2E3FAR0-F1
#
_cell.length_a   1.000
_cell.length_b   1.000
_cell.length_c   1.000
_cell.angle_alpha   90.00
_cell.angle_beta   90.00
_cell.angle_gamma   90.00
#
_symmetry.space_group_name_H-M   'P 1'
#
loop_
_entity.id
_entity.type
_entity.pdbx_description
1 polymer ?
#
loop_
_entity_poly.entity_id
_entity_poly.type
_entity_poly.pdbx_seq_one_letter_code
_entity_poly.pdbx_strand_id
1 'polypeptide(L)'
;MMCCGVTPMGKKDIKSAVDDAVEAAKSKSGAGRSGKAQRKKIKRPFPFKVDETGTYRRVEREADDGGTKTTWVRFMSPVWVQALTRNEDGEDWGREVEVLDRDGVVHRWAMPAALFAGSGEPLRAELLRLGCEIEPRREARAWVLEYLQSADPDGRARCVSRIGWHGETYVLPDGAIGVADDGERVLLQTSEKPDHAFNVAGTLSDWQAEVASPALGNSRLVLSLAAGFAAPMLALSGDDGGGFHFRGASSSGKSTALTVAGSVWGGGGTQGFVRHWRATDNALESVAGMSCDSVLCLDELSQVDPKAAGAAAYMLANGKGKARAGREGQARKVLEWRVLFLSNGEIALADKIKEGGGRIAAGMEVRVIDLRADAGAGMGLFEDTHGAVDPASFAQRLKKSANTFYGTAGRAFVAALVDDLAEYREKLADLRKGFVQSALPPGSDGQVRRVADRFALVAAAGEIATSLGVRCVWVPTAHHSFVCAWPVSGKKAHG
;
A
#
# COMPACT_ATOMS: atom_id res chain seq x y z
N MET A 1 -30.53 -59.38 -51.68
CA MET A 1 -29.92 -58.40 -52.60
C MET A 1 -28.87 -57.63 -51.81
N MET A 2 -27.61 -57.82 -52.18
CA MET A 2 -26.36 -57.12 -51.83
C MET A 2 -26.26 -56.37 -50.49
N CYS A 3 -25.44 -56.95 -49.60
CA CYS A 3 -24.69 -56.25 -48.56
C CYS A 3 -23.69 -55.27 -49.19
N CYS A 4 -23.73 -54.00 -48.79
CA CYS A 4 -22.60 -53.08 -48.98
C CYS A 4 -21.86 -52.96 -47.64
N GLY A 5 -20.68 -53.59 -47.58
CA GLY A 5 -19.75 -53.47 -46.47
C GLY A 5 -19.12 -52.09 -46.43
N VAL A 6 -19.23 -51.42 -45.29
CA VAL A 6 -18.42 -50.24 -44.96
C VAL A 6 -17.14 -50.78 -44.31
N THR A 7 -16.03 -50.73 -45.04
CA THR A 7 -14.71 -51.11 -44.54
C THR A 7 -14.26 -50.08 -43.48
N PRO A 8 -13.77 -50.49 -42.29
CA PRO A 8 -13.23 -49.54 -41.32
C PRO A 8 -11.89 -49.00 -41.82
N MET A 9 -11.79 -47.69 -41.98
CA MET A 9 -10.53 -46.99 -42.29
C MET A 9 -9.46 -47.36 -41.26
N GLY A 10 -8.31 -47.86 -41.71
CA GLY A 10 -7.23 -48.29 -40.85
C GLY A 10 -6.54 -47.09 -40.18
N LYS A 11 -5.95 -47.28 -39.00
CA LYS A 11 -5.18 -46.24 -38.28
C LYS A 11 -4.07 -45.58 -39.13
N LYS A 12 -3.58 -46.28 -40.17
CA LYS A 12 -2.62 -45.72 -41.15
C LYS A 12 -3.27 -44.73 -42.12
N ASP A 13 -4.51 -44.97 -42.53
CA ASP A 13 -5.24 -44.10 -43.47
C ASP A 13 -5.69 -42.81 -42.79
N ILE A 14 -6.06 -42.88 -41.51
CA ILE A 14 -6.34 -41.71 -40.68
C ILE A 14 -5.07 -40.87 -40.47
N LYS A 15 -3.92 -41.52 -40.26
CA LYS A 15 -2.65 -40.81 -40.09
C LYS A 15 -2.20 -40.13 -41.38
N SER A 16 -2.33 -40.80 -42.53
CA SER A 16 -2.09 -40.20 -43.86
C SER A 16 -2.99 -38.98 -44.10
N ALA A 17 -4.29 -39.10 -43.82
CA ALA A 17 -5.23 -37.99 -44.00
C ALA A 17 -4.94 -36.81 -43.06
N VAL A 18 -4.43 -37.06 -41.85
CA VAL A 18 -4.00 -36.02 -40.91
C VAL A 18 -2.69 -35.38 -41.37
N ASP A 19 -1.72 -36.16 -41.84
CA ASP A 19 -0.44 -35.65 -42.33
C ASP A 19 -0.64 -34.82 -43.63
N ASP A 20 -1.53 -35.27 -44.53
CA ASP A 20 -1.93 -34.52 -45.73
C ASP A 20 -2.71 -33.24 -45.39
N ALA A 21 -3.55 -33.27 -44.35
CA ALA A 21 -4.24 -32.08 -43.84
C ALA A 21 -3.27 -31.09 -43.18
N VAL A 22 -2.23 -31.58 -42.50
CA VAL A 22 -1.17 -30.77 -41.88
C VAL A 22 -0.26 -30.14 -42.94
N GLU A 23 0.09 -30.86 -44.02
CA GLU A 23 0.83 -30.32 -45.16
C GLU A 23 -0.02 -29.35 -46.01
N ALA A 24 -1.33 -29.63 -46.17
CA ALA A 24 -2.27 -28.69 -46.79
C ALA A 24 -2.48 -27.41 -45.94
N ALA A 25 -2.41 -27.51 -44.61
CA ALA A 25 -2.47 -26.37 -43.70
C ALA A 25 -1.17 -25.55 -43.70
N LYS A 26 -0.01 -26.20 -43.84
CA LYS A 26 1.28 -25.52 -44.03
C LYS A 26 1.37 -24.78 -45.37
N SER A 27 0.91 -25.39 -46.46
CA SER A 27 0.93 -24.80 -47.80
C SER A 27 -0.12 -23.69 -48.02
N LYS A 28 -1.21 -23.65 -47.24
CA LYS A 28 -2.22 -22.57 -47.28
C LYS A 28 -1.92 -21.35 -46.41
N SER A 29 -0.77 -21.28 -45.75
CA SER A 29 -0.31 -20.09 -45.01
C SER A 29 0.22 -18.95 -45.91
N GLY A 30 0.22 -19.14 -47.25
CA GLY A 30 0.85 -18.24 -48.22
C GLY A 30 -0.04 -17.21 -48.92
N ALA A 31 -1.36 -17.19 -48.71
CA ALA A 31 -2.26 -16.30 -49.47
C ALA A 31 -3.03 -15.34 -48.56
N GLY A 32 -2.55 -14.09 -48.49
CA GLY A 32 -3.24 -13.00 -47.77
C GLY A 32 -2.35 -12.08 -46.93
N ARG A 33 -1.05 -11.94 -47.24
CA ARG A 33 -0.15 -10.94 -46.61
C ARG A 33 0.44 -10.00 -47.65
N SER A 34 -0.41 -9.27 -48.38
CA SER A 34 0.00 -8.08 -49.14
C SER A 34 -0.30 -6.76 -48.41
N GLY A 35 -0.53 -6.81 -47.09
CA GLY A 35 -0.35 -5.65 -46.22
C GLY A 35 1.14 -5.47 -45.94
N LYS A 36 1.91 -4.97 -46.93
CA LYS A 36 3.31 -4.58 -46.73
C LYS A 36 3.41 -3.75 -45.45
N ALA A 37 4.24 -4.22 -44.53
CA ALA A 37 4.60 -3.63 -43.26
C ALA A 37 4.59 -2.09 -43.26
N GLN A 38 3.46 -1.48 -42.86
CA GLN A 38 3.41 -0.12 -42.35
C GLN A 38 3.89 -0.13 -40.90
N ARG A 39 5.16 -0.45 -40.67
CA ARG A 39 5.80 -0.17 -39.37
C ARG A 39 7.28 0.14 -39.55
N LYS A 40 7.60 0.96 -40.54
CA LYS A 40 8.70 1.91 -40.32
C LYS A 40 8.19 2.87 -39.24
N LYS A 41 8.81 2.87 -38.05
CA LYS A 41 8.69 3.98 -37.10
C LYS A 41 9.18 5.23 -37.83
N ILE A 42 8.30 5.93 -38.52
CA ILE A 42 8.58 7.29 -38.97
C ILE A 42 8.63 8.08 -37.67
N LYS A 43 9.84 8.34 -37.14
CA LYS A 43 10.03 9.35 -36.09
C LYS A 43 9.61 10.66 -36.75
N ARG A 44 8.33 11.03 -36.60
CA ARG A 44 7.86 12.35 -36.98
C ARG A 44 8.72 13.34 -36.18
N PRO A 45 9.22 14.43 -36.79
CA PRO A 45 9.99 15.42 -36.04
C PRO A 45 9.12 15.92 -34.90
N PHE A 46 9.57 15.71 -33.66
CA PHE A 46 8.88 16.18 -32.46
C PHE A 46 9.00 17.71 -32.42
N PRO A 47 7.91 18.48 -32.64
CA PRO A 47 8.02 19.92 -32.87
C PRO A 47 8.09 20.71 -31.56
N PHE A 48 8.52 20.07 -30.47
CA PHE A 48 8.53 20.64 -29.13
C PHE A 48 9.93 20.52 -28.51
N LYS A 49 10.23 21.45 -27.60
CA LYS A 49 11.38 21.37 -26.70
C LYS A 49 10.98 21.90 -25.33
N VAL A 50 11.67 21.44 -24.29
CA VAL A 50 11.46 21.88 -22.90
C VAL A 50 12.82 22.24 -22.31
N ASP A 51 12.86 23.34 -21.60
CA ASP A 51 14.01 23.76 -20.78
C ASP A 51 13.50 24.34 -19.45
N GLU A 52 14.40 24.81 -18.59
CA GLU A 52 14.09 25.36 -17.27
C GLU A 52 13.17 26.61 -17.31
N THR A 53 13.03 27.25 -18.47
CA THR A 53 12.27 28.49 -18.63
C THR A 53 10.89 28.27 -19.24
N GLY A 54 10.66 27.14 -19.91
CA GLY A 54 9.33 26.80 -20.42
C GLY A 54 9.28 25.62 -21.40
N THR A 55 8.06 25.38 -21.87
CA THR A 55 7.78 24.42 -22.93
C THR A 55 7.47 25.19 -24.22
N TYR A 56 8.17 24.84 -25.31
CA TYR A 56 8.17 25.60 -26.56
C TYR A 56 7.73 24.74 -27.74
N ARG A 57 7.03 25.37 -28.70
CA ARG A 57 6.71 24.78 -30.00
C ARG A 57 7.55 25.44 -31.09
N ARG A 58 8.00 24.64 -32.05
CA ARG A 58 8.61 25.10 -33.30
C ARG A 58 7.53 25.64 -34.23
N VAL A 59 7.63 26.91 -34.61
CA VAL A 59 6.73 27.58 -35.55
C VAL A 59 7.55 28.10 -36.70
N GLU A 60 7.21 27.65 -37.91
CA GLU A 60 7.79 28.12 -39.17
C GLU A 60 6.89 29.24 -39.71
N ARG A 61 7.48 30.39 -40.02
CA ARG A 61 6.79 31.55 -40.63
C ARG A 61 7.52 31.92 -41.92
N GLU A 62 6.77 32.32 -42.95
CA GLU A 62 7.36 32.93 -44.14
C GLU A 62 7.99 34.27 -43.75
N ALA A 63 9.24 34.47 -44.17
CA ALA A 63 9.96 35.72 -44.04
C ALA A 63 9.72 36.59 -45.28
N ASP A 64 9.92 37.90 -45.13
CA ASP A 64 9.66 38.90 -46.17
C ASP A 64 10.53 38.71 -47.44
N ASP A 65 11.57 37.87 -47.36
CA ASP A 65 12.46 37.49 -48.46
C ASP A 65 12.06 36.19 -49.19
N GLY A 66 10.92 35.58 -48.83
CA GLY A 66 10.47 34.29 -49.35
C GLY A 66 11.15 33.07 -48.68
N GLY A 67 11.98 33.29 -47.65
CA GLY A 67 12.57 32.24 -46.83
C GLY A 67 11.64 31.75 -45.71
N THR A 68 11.95 30.62 -45.09
CA THR A 68 11.24 30.12 -43.90
C THR A 68 12.01 30.45 -42.63
N LYS A 69 11.46 31.32 -41.78
CA LYS A 69 12.02 31.63 -40.46
C LYS A 69 11.43 30.68 -39.41
N THR A 70 12.29 29.86 -38.82
CA THR A 70 11.91 29.01 -37.68
C THR A 70 12.03 29.78 -36.38
N THR A 71 10.97 29.79 -35.57
CA THR A 71 10.94 30.41 -34.24
C THR A 71 10.43 29.44 -33.19
N TRP A 72 10.96 29.53 -31.98
CA TRP A 72 10.49 28.77 -30.83
C TRP A 72 9.57 29.65 -30.01
N VAL A 73 8.33 29.19 -29.85
CA VAL A 73 7.28 29.95 -29.18
C VAL A 73 6.91 29.23 -27.90
N ARG A 74 7.17 29.85 -26.75
CA ARG A 74 6.74 29.32 -25.44
C ARG A 74 5.23 29.23 -25.41
N PHE A 75 4.67 28.17 -24.84
CA PHE A 75 3.22 28.00 -24.71
C PHE A 75 2.76 27.53 -23.33
N MET A 76 3.69 27.07 -22.48
CA MET A 76 3.44 26.87 -21.06
C MET A 76 4.75 26.93 -20.26
N SER A 77 4.65 26.90 -18.92
CA SER A 77 5.79 26.69 -18.01
C SER A 77 6.47 25.31 -18.26
N PRO A 78 7.63 25.03 -17.64
CA PRO A 78 8.31 23.76 -17.84
C PRO A 78 7.45 22.57 -17.41
N VAL A 79 7.23 21.65 -18.36
CA VAL A 79 6.51 20.39 -18.11
C VAL A 79 7.20 19.27 -18.86
N TRP A 80 7.70 18.27 -18.15
CA TRP A 80 8.41 17.12 -18.73
C TRP A 80 7.53 15.88 -18.75
N VAL A 81 7.59 15.12 -19.85
CA VAL A 81 6.95 13.81 -19.94
C VAL A 81 8.02 12.74 -19.70
N GLN A 82 7.96 12.09 -18.53
CA GLN A 82 9.03 11.23 -18.04
C GLN A 82 8.85 9.76 -18.44
N ALA A 83 7.61 9.27 -18.48
CA ALA A 83 7.32 7.87 -18.80
C ALA A 83 5.93 7.70 -19.42
N LEU A 84 5.74 6.59 -20.14
CA LEU A 84 4.41 6.06 -20.44
C LEU A 84 3.96 5.22 -19.24
N THR A 85 2.71 5.44 -18.80
CA THR A 85 2.14 4.72 -17.66
C THR A 85 1.08 3.72 -18.10
N ARG A 86 0.88 2.67 -17.29
CA ARG A 86 -0.22 1.69 -17.42
C ARG A 86 -0.53 1.06 -16.07
N ASN A 87 -1.73 0.52 -15.90
CA ASN A 87 -2.06 -0.27 -14.70
C ASN A 87 -1.45 -1.69 -14.75
N GLU A 88 -1.64 -2.47 -13.68
CA GLU A 88 -1.16 -3.86 -13.57
C GLU A 88 -1.72 -4.80 -14.65
N ASP A 89 -2.93 -4.51 -15.16
CA ASP A 89 -3.61 -5.29 -16.19
C ASP A 89 -3.13 -4.94 -17.61
N GLY A 90 -2.22 -3.96 -17.73
CA GLY A 90 -1.74 -3.44 -19.02
C GLY A 90 -2.73 -2.51 -19.73
N GLU A 91 -3.72 -2.02 -19.00
CA GLU A 91 -4.75 -1.07 -19.41
C GLU A 91 -4.50 0.32 -18.79
N ASP A 92 -5.49 1.22 -18.83
CA ASP A 92 -5.44 2.57 -18.26
C ASP A 92 -4.17 3.36 -18.58
N TRP A 93 -3.80 3.34 -19.86
CA TRP A 93 -2.59 3.99 -20.34
C TRP A 93 -2.59 5.49 -20.05
N GLY A 94 -1.41 6.04 -19.82
CA GLY A 94 -1.21 7.45 -19.50
C GLY A 94 0.23 7.89 -19.68
N ARG A 95 0.57 9.01 -19.05
CA ARG A 95 1.93 9.57 -19.01
C ARG A 95 2.25 10.08 -17.62
N GLU A 96 3.47 9.86 -17.18
CA GLU A 96 4.02 10.52 -16.01
C GLU A 96 4.53 11.90 -16.44
N VAL A 97 3.94 12.94 -15.84
CA VAL A 97 4.22 14.33 -16.15
C VAL A 97 4.83 15.01 -14.91
N GLU A 98 5.94 15.71 -15.10
CA GLU A 98 6.56 16.57 -14.09
C GLU A 98 6.25 18.04 -14.41
N VAL A 99 5.65 18.76 -13.46
CA VAL A 99 5.30 20.18 -13.56
C VAL A 99 6.13 20.95 -12.55
N LEU A 100 6.89 21.95 -13.02
CA LEU A 100 7.56 22.91 -12.14
C LEU A 100 6.65 24.09 -11.90
N ASP A 101 6.29 24.33 -10.63
CA ASP A 101 5.52 25.51 -10.25
C ASP A 101 6.41 26.75 -10.05
N ARG A 102 5.78 27.89 -9.76
CA ARG A 102 6.46 29.18 -9.59
C ARG A 102 7.30 29.26 -8.32
N ASP A 103 7.01 28.42 -7.34
CA ASP A 103 7.76 28.34 -6.08
C ASP A 103 8.95 27.38 -6.18
N GLY A 104 9.17 26.78 -7.36
CA GLY A 104 10.25 25.85 -7.63
C GLY A 104 9.97 24.43 -7.16
N VAL A 105 8.72 24.12 -6.81
CA VAL A 105 8.30 22.77 -6.40
C VAL A 105 7.97 21.95 -7.63
N VAL A 106 8.57 20.76 -7.72
CA VAL A 106 8.27 19.79 -8.79
C VAL A 106 7.11 18.91 -8.36
N HIS A 107 6.03 18.96 -9.12
CA HIS A 107 4.87 18.09 -8.96
C HIS A 107 4.92 16.96 -9.98
N ARG A 108 4.73 15.72 -9.52
CA ARG A 108 4.59 14.54 -10.38
C ARG A 108 3.13 14.14 -10.51
N TRP A 109 2.71 13.83 -11.73
CA TRP A 109 1.35 13.41 -12.02
C TRP A 109 1.30 12.29 -13.05
N ALA A 110 0.77 11.13 -12.65
CA ALA A 110 0.38 10.08 -13.58
C ALA A 110 -0.93 10.48 -14.30
N MET A 111 -0.79 11.17 -15.42
CA MET A 111 -1.89 11.70 -16.23
C MET A 111 -2.54 10.59 -17.07
N PRO A 112 -3.83 10.25 -16.85
CA PRO A 112 -4.54 9.27 -17.65
C PRO A 112 -4.70 9.74 -19.11
N ALA A 113 -4.46 8.86 -20.08
CA ALA A 113 -4.70 9.17 -21.49
C ALA A 113 -6.19 9.39 -21.80
N ALA A 114 -7.09 8.87 -20.97
CA ALA A 114 -8.52 9.14 -21.06
C ALA A 114 -8.85 10.64 -20.99
N LEU A 115 -8.00 11.46 -20.36
CA LEU A 115 -8.18 12.92 -20.30
C LEU A 115 -7.94 13.62 -21.64
N PHE A 116 -7.36 12.93 -22.64
CA PHE A 116 -7.30 13.43 -24.02
C PHE A 116 -8.65 13.34 -24.74
N ALA A 117 -9.63 12.60 -24.20
CA ALA A 117 -10.97 12.56 -24.78
C ALA A 117 -11.65 13.94 -24.71
N GLY A 118 -12.39 14.30 -25.75
CA GLY A 118 -13.12 15.57 -25.82
C GLY A 118 -12.19 16.79 -25.98
N SER A 119 -12.46 17.85 -25.23
CA SER A 119 -11.75 19.15 -25.35
C SER A 119 -10.45 19.23 -24.56
N GLY A 120 -10.13 18.23 -23.73
CA GLY A 120 -8.97 18.23 -22.82
C GLY A 120 -9.04 19.30 -21.72
N GLU A 121 -10.23 19.80 -21.39
CA GLU A 121 -10.44 20.77 -20.31
C GLU A 121 -10.06 20.22 -18.92
N PRO A 122 -10.44 18.99 -18.52
CA PRO A 122 -10.02 18.43 -17.24
C PRO A 122 -8.50 18.31 -17.10
N LEU A 123 -7.82 17.97 -18.20
CA LEU A 123 -6.36 17.90 -18.26
C LEU A 123 -5.73 19.26 -17.95
N ARG A 124 -6.20 20.32 -18.62
CA ARG A 124 -5.67 21.68 -18.40
C ARG A 124 -6.01 22.20 -17.01
N ALA A 125 -7.20 21.91 -16.50
CA ALA A 125 -7.59 22.29 -15.14
C ALA A 125 -6.64 21.68 -14.10
N GLU A 126 -6.25 20.42 -14.28
CA GLU A 126 -5.30 19.76 -13.38
C GLU A 126 -3.87 20.32 -13.50
N LEU A 127 -3.38 20.59 -14.71
CA LEU A 127 -2.09 21.27 -14.89
C LEU A 127 -2.06 22.63 -14.18
N LEU A 128 -3.12 23.44 -14.33
CA LEU A 128 -3.25 24.72 -13.64
C LEU A 128 -3.29 24.55 -12.12
N ARG A 129 -3.98 23.51 -11.61
CA ARG A 129 -4.01 23.17 -10.18
C ARG A 129 -2.61 22.84 -9.62
N LEU A 130 -1.76 22.25 -10.44
CA LEU A 130 -0.35 21.95 -10.12
C LEU A 130 0.58 23.17 -10.30
N GLY A 131 0.05 24.35 -10.61
CA GLY A 131 0.84 25.56 -10.79
C GLY A 131 1.46 25.73 -12.18
N CYS A 132 1.04 24.92 -13.17
CA CYS A 132 1.46 25.13 -14.55
C CYS A 132 0.86 26.43 -15.11
N GLU A 133 1.70 27.28 -15.70
CA GLU A 133 1.24 28.47 -16.40
C GLU A 133 1.04 28.15 -17.87
N ILE A 134 -0.20 28.26 -18.38
CA ILE A 134 -0.51 28.08 -19.80
C ILE A 134 -0.70 29.44 -20.45
N GLU A 135 -0.03 29.67 -21.57
CA GLU A 135 -0.11 30.92 -22.31
C GLU A 135 -1.55 31.17 -22.82
N PRO A 136 -2.07 32.41 -22.75
CA PRO A 136 -3.49 32.72 -23.00
C PRO A 136 -3.92 32.60 -24.48
N ARG A 137 -3.02 32.15 -25.37
CA ARG A 137 -3.25 32.02 -26.81
C ARG A 137 -4.11 30.81 -27.13
N ARG A 138 -4.95 30.94 -28.17
CA ARG A 138 -5.85 29.86 -28.59
C ARG A 138 -5.07 28.62 -29.03
N GLU A 139 -3.96 28.83 -29.74
CA GLU A 139 -3.08 27.79 -30.26
C GLU A 139 -2.36 27.07 -29.13
N ALA A 140 -1.96 27.77 -28.06
CA ALA A 140 -1.27 27.18 -26.92
C ALA A 140 -2.09 26.03 -26.30
N ARG A 141 -3.42 26.17 -26.22
CA ARG A 141 -4.32 25.12 -25.71
C ARG A 141 -4.26 23.84 -26.55
N ALA A 142 -4.18 23.98 -27.88
CA ALA A 142 -4.02 22.84 -28.78
C ALA A 142 -2.61 22.24 -28.68
N TRP A 143 -1.60 23.09 -28.50
CA TRP A 143 -0.20 22.68 -28.39
C TRP A 143 0.08 21.89 -27.11
N VAL A 144 -0.59 22.21 -25.99
CA VAL A 144 -0.55 21.40 -24.76
C VAL A 144 -0.98 19.96 -25.03
N LEU A 145 -2.12 19.78 -25.69
CA LEU A 145 -2.64 18.44 -26.01
C LEU A 145 -1.71 17.71 -27.00
N GLU A 146 -1.27 18.40 -28.05
CA GLU A 146 -0.35 17.82 -29.04
C GLU A 146 0.98 17.41 -28.41
N TYR A 147 1.58 18.25 -27.56
CA TYR A 147 2.83 17.96 -26.85
C TYR A 147 2.69 16.71 -25.99
N LEU A 148 1.70 16.69 -25.10
CA LEU A 148 1.50 15.59 -24.17
C LEU A 148 1.09 14.31 -24.88
N GLN A 149 0.28 14.37 -25.94
CA GLN A 149 -0.17 13.18 -26.66
C GLN A 149 0.90 12.60 -27.60
N SER A 150 1.76 13.45 -28.17
CA SER A 150 2.82 13.02 -29.09
C SER A 150 4.14 12.67 -28.40
N ALA A 151 4.29 13.03 -27.12
CA ALA A 151 5.44 12.63 -26.32
C ALA A 151 5.53 11.09 -26.23
N ASP A 152 6.72 10.57 -26.55
CA ASP A 152 7.08 9.15 -26.55
C ASP A 152 8.39 8.97 -25.76
N PRO A 153 8.35 9.08 -24.43
CA PRO A 153 9.53 8.87 -23.60
C PRO A 153 9.94 7.39 -23.61
N ASP A 154 11.23 7.12 -23.43
CA ASP A 154 11.73 5.75 -23.28
C ASP A 154 11.31 5.13 -21.93
N GLY A 155 11.07 5.98 -20.92
CA GLY A 155 10.64 5.55 -19.59
C GLY A 155 9.29 4.82 -19.57
N ARG A 156 9.16 3.85 -18.69
CA ARG A 156 7.92 3.10 -18.40
C ARG A 156 7.64 3.14 -16.91
N ALA A 157 6.37 3.21 -16.56
CA ALA A 157 5.94 3.18 -15.18
C ALA A 157 4.61 2.42 -15.01
N ARG A 158 4.51 1.63 -13.94
CA ARG A 158 3.31 0.91 -13.53
C ARG A 158 2.56 1.71 -12.49
N CYS A 159 1.29 1.99 -12.76
CA CYS A 159 0.41 2.71 -11.85
C CYS A 159 -0.36 1.72 -10.96
N VAL A 160 -0.31 1.95 -9.66
CA VAL A 160 -0.97 1.12 -8.64
C VAL A 160 -1.96 1.95 -7.83
N SER A 161 -3.04 1.32 -7.35
CA SER A 161 -4.14 2.02 -6.67
C SER A 161 -4.06 1.99 -5.14
N ARG A 162 -3.02 1.39 -4.56
CA ARG A 162 -2.82 1.24 -3.11
C ARG A 162 -1.35 1.34 -2.76
N ILE A 163 -1.06 1.55 -1.48
CA ILE A 163 0.31 1.45 -0.96
C ILE A 163 0.65 -0.02 -0.63
N GLY A 164 1.89 -0.24 -0.18
CA GLY A 164 2.38 -1.53 0.26
C GLY A 164 3.10 -2.30 -0.84
N TRP A 165 3.14 -3.63 -0.71
CA TRP A 165 3.87 -4.50 -1.63
C TRP A 165 3.17 -4.64 -2.99
N HIS A 166 3.96 -4.45 -4.05
CA HIS A 166 3.66 -4.73 -5.45
C HIS A 166 4.85 -5.49 -6.07
N GLY A 167 4.79 -6.82 -6.04
CA GLY A 167 5.96 -7.65 -6.31
C GLY A 167 7.02 -7.41 -5.25
N GLU A 168 8.25 -7.12 -5.67
CA GLU A 168 9.39 -6.81 -4.80
C GLU A 168 9.54 -5.31 -4.49
N THR A 169 8.66 -4.47 -5.04
CA THR A 169 8.65 -3.03 -4.78
C THR A 169 7.61 -2.67 -3.73
N TYR A 170 8.02 -1.90 -2.73
CA TYR A 170 7.14 -1.34 -1.71
C TYR A 170 6.76 0.10 -2.06
N VAL A 171 5.47 0.38 -2.23
CA VAL A 171 4.96 1.68 -2.65
C VAL A 171 4.46 2.47 -1.44
N LEU A 172 4.86 3.74 -1.36
CA LEU A 172 4.41 4.75 -0.40
C LEU A 172 3.78 5.93 -1.15
N PRO A 173 3.04 6.82 -0.47
CA PRO A 173 2.42 7.97 -1.12
C PRO A 173 3.40 8.96 -1.76
N ASP A 174 4.63 9.01 -1.25
CA ASP A 174 5.69 9.93 -1.66
C ASP A 174 6.87 9.24 -2.38
N GLY A 175 6.75 7.95 -2.68
CA GLY A 175 7.81 7.22 -3.38
C GLY A 175 7.62 5.71 -3.39
N ALA A 176 8.61 5.01 -3.95
CA ALA A 176 8.68 3.56 -3.92
C ALA A 176 10.08 3.13 -3.46
N ILE A 177 10.15 1.99 -2.78
CA ILE A 177 11.37 1.40 -2.22
C ILE A 177 11.54 0.01 -2.87
N GLY A 178 12.75 -0.29 -3.35
CA GLY A 178 13.03 -1.47 -4.16
C GLY A 178 12.97 -1.17 -5.67
N VAL A 179 13.37 -2.14 -6.48
CA VAL A 179 13.36 -2.06 -7.94
C VAL A 179 12.47 -3.19 -8.45
N ALA A 180 11.56 -2.90 -9.38
CA ALA A 180 10.78 -3.96 -10.03
C ALA A 180 11.72 -4.83 -10.88
N ASP A 181 11.40 -6.12 -11.04
CA ASP A 181 12.21 -7.10 -11.79
C ASP A 181 12.61 -6.64 -13.22
N ASP A 182 11.79 -5.77 -13.82
CA ASP A 182 11.96 -5.22 -15.16
C ASP A 182 12.56 -3.79 -15.20
N GLY A 183 12.89 -3.22 -14.04
CA GLY A 183 13.36 -1.84 -13.88
C GLY A 183 12.27 -0.78 -14.12
N GLU A 184 11.00 -1.19 -14.27
CA GLU A 184 9.86 -0.28 -14.43
C GLU A 184 9.58 0.45 -13.10
N ARG A 185 9.39 1.77 -13.15
CA ARG A 185 9.01 2.53 -11.95
C ARG A 185 7.60 2.15 -11.52
N VAL A 186 7.33 2.08 -10.22
CA VAL A 186 5.97 1.89 -9.71
C VAL A 186 5.48 3.20 -9.09
N LEU A 187 4.33 3.69 -9.56
CA LEU A 187 3.75 4.97 -9.16
C LEU A 187 2.39 4.74 -8.51
N LEU A 188 2.18 5.34 -7.34
CA LEU A 188 0.85 5.39 -6.73
C LEU A 188 -0.04 6.33 -7.56
N GLN A 189 -1.10 5.79 -8.15
CA GLN A 189 -2.14 6.55 -8.83
C GLN A 189 -3.48 6.26 -8.16
N THR A 190 -3.90 7.19 -7.30
CA THR A 190 -5.23 7.21 -6.72
C THR A 190 -6.09 8.24 -7.45
N SER A 191 -7.40 8.00 -7.51
CA SER A 191 -8.36 8.90 -8.16
C SER A 191 -8.47 10.28 -7.50
N GLU A 192 -8.03 10.41 -6.24
CA GLU A 192 -7.91 11.66 -5.49
C GLU A 192 -6.54 11.69 -4.80
N LYS A 193 -5.93 12.87 -4.61
CA LYS A 193 -4.68 12.98 -3.84
C LYS A 193 -5.00 12.59 -2.40
N PRO A 194 -4.48 11.45 -1.89
CA PRO A 194 -4.89 10.96 -0.60
C PRO A 194 -4.24 11.83 0.47
N ASP A 195 -5.05 12.37 1.38
CA ASP A 195 -4.51 12.94 2.62
C ASP A 195 -3.83 11.81 3.40
N HIS A 196 -2.52 11.86 3.50
CA HIS A 196 -1.71 10.76 4.01
C HIS A 196 -0.81 11.23 5.17
N ALA A 197 -0.65 10.38 6.18
CA ALA A 197 0.21 10.67 7.32
C ALA A 197 1.59 10.01 7.23
N PHE A 198 2.02 9.55 6.05
CA PHE A 198 3.35 8.92 5.85
C PHE A 198 4.52 9.92 5.79
N ASN A 199 4.38 11.09 6.41
CA ASN A 199 5.45 12.10 6.46
C ASN A 199 6.64 11.59 7.28
N VAL A 200 7.80 12.20 7.10
CA VAL A 200 9.04 11.87 7.81
C VAL A 200 9.53 13.09 8.59
N ALA A 201 9.90 12.89 9.86
CA ALA A 201 10.51 13.92 10.70
C ALA A 201 11.60 13.32 11.60
N GLY A 202 12.74 14.01 11.66
CA GLY A 202 13.92 13.60 12.41
C GLY A 202 14.72 12.47 11.77
N THR A 203 15.68 11.90 12.51
CA THR A 203 16.50 10.77 12.04
C THR A 203 16.05 9.45 12.65
N LEU A 204 16.51 8.33 12.08
CA LEU A 204 16.30 7.00 12.67
C LEU A 204 16.92 6.90 14.07
N SER A 205 18.10 7.51 14.28
CA SER A 205 18.77 7.51 15.57
C SER A 205 17.96 8.26 16.64
N ASP A 206 17.38 9.41 16.29
CA ASP A 206 16.53 10.16 17.21
C ASP A 206 15.28 9.36 17.58
N TRP A 207 14.63 8.74 16.60
CA TRP A 207 13.48 7.88 16.84
C TRP A 207 13.82 6.69 17.75
N GLN A 208 14.99 6.06 17.53
CA GLN A 208 15.45 4.96 18.38
C GLN A 208 15.71 5.41 19.83
N ALA A 209 16.31 6.58 20.02
CA ALA A 209 16.62 7.11 21.34
C ALA A 209 15.37 7.59 22.09
N GLU A 210 14.47 8.28 21.40
CA GLU A 210 13.38 9.04 22.04
C GLU A 210 12.02 8.30 22.03
N VAL A 211 11.86 7.28 21.19
CA VAL A 211 10.60 6.52 21.06
C VAL A 211 10.82 5.02 21.34
N ALA A 212 11.77 4.38 20.66
CA ALA A 212 11.97 2.93 20.82
C ALA A 212 12.61 2.56 22.16
N SER A 213 13.65 3.28 22.58
CA SER A 213 14.36 3.01 23.82
C SER A 213 13.45 3.13 25.05
N PRO A 214 12.63 4.18 25.22
CA PRO A 214 11.72 4.28 26.36
C PRO A 214 10.56 3.27 26.31
N ALA A 215 10.27 2.67 25.15
CA ALA A 215 9.28 1.60 25.05
C ALA A 215 9.81 0.25 25.61
N LEU A 216 11.13 0.08 25.75
CA LEU A 216 11.72 -1.12 26.36
C LEU A 216 11.20 -1.31 27.79
N GLY A 217 11.07 -2.57 28.21
CA GLY A 217 10.51 -2.91 29.51
C GLY A 217 8.98 -2.79 29.60
N ASN A 218 8.30 -2.20 28.61
CA ASN A 218 6.85 -2.04 28.59
C ASN A 218 6.17 -2.96 27.56
N SER A 219 5.54 -4.06 27.98
CA SER A 219 5.09 -5.13 27.06
C SER A 219 4.09 -4.66 26.00
N ARG A 220 3.17 -3.76 26.36
CA ARG A 220 2.16 -3.22 25.44
C ARG A 220 2.76 -2.23 24.44
N LEU A 221 3.77 -1.44 24.85
CA LEU A 221 4.48 -0.54 23.94
C LEU A 221 5.36 -1.32 22.97
N VAL A 222 6.07 -2.35 23.45
CA VAL A 222 6.86 -3.27 22.60
C VAL A 222 5.97 -3.95 21.58
N LEU A 223 4.82 -4.50 22.02
CA LEU A 223 3.84 -5.09 21.11
C LEU A 223 3.38 -4.08 20.03
N SER A 224 3.16 -2.83 20.43
CA SER A 224 2.68 -1.78 19.53
C SER A 224 3.73 -1.40 18.47
N LEU A 225 4.99 -1.23 18.87
CA LEU A 225 6.10 -1.01 17.94
C LEU A 225 6.28 -2.19 16.99
N ALA A 226 6.34 -3.41 17.54
CA ALA A 226 6.51 -4.62 16.77
C ALA A 226 5.36 -4.84 15.77
N ALA A 227 4.12 -4.50 16.14
CA ALA A 227 2.98 -4.53 15.23
C ALA A 227 3.13 -3.53 14.07
N GLY A 228 3.80 -2.38 14.30
CA GLY A 228 4.24 -1.45 13.28
C GLY A 228 5.06 -2.14 12.18
N PHE A 229 6.04 -2.97 12.56
CA PHE A 229 6.90 -3.72 11.64
C PHE A 229 6.27 -5.02 11.10
N ALA A 230 5.27 -5.55 11.78
CA ALA A 230 4.61 -6.80 11.38
C ALA A 230 3.65 -6.64 10.20
N ALA A 231 3.11 -5.44 9.97
CA ALA A 231 2.20 -5.18 8.86
C ALA A 231 2.80 -5.53 7.47
N PRO A 232 4.03 -5.13 7.10
CA PRO A 232 4.62 -5.51 5.81
C PRO A 232 4.99 -6.99 5.74
N MET A 233 5.14 -7.67 6.89
CA MET A 233 5.42 -9.12 6.94
C MET A 233 4.19 -9.97 6.56
N LEU A 234 2.98 -9.40 6.54
CA LEU A 234 1.77 -10.11 6.11
C LEU A 234 1.89 -10.62 4.68
N ALA A 235 2.42 -9.80 3.75
CA ALA A 235 2.64 -10.22 2.37
C ALA A 235 3.70 -11.33 2.23
N LEU A 236 4.72 -11.33 3.09
CA LEU A 236 5.78 -12.35 3.09
C LEU A 236 5.28 -13.68 3.69
N SER A 237 4.40 -13.63 4.67
CA SER A 237 3.81 -14.84 5.28
C SER A 237 2.60 -15.38 4.52
N GLY A 238 1.96 -14.55 3.69
CA GLY A 238 0.66 -14.87 3.07
C GLY A 238 -0.49 -14.86 4.09
N ASP A 239 -0.29 -14.21 5.24
CA ASP A 239 -1.29 -14.13 6.30
C ASP A 239 -2.41 -13.14 5.94
N ASP A 240 -3.64 -13.48 6.32
CA ASP A 240 -4.76 -12.55 6.33
C ASP A 240 -4.49 -11.37 7.29
N GLY A 241 -5.18 -10.25 7.04
CA GLY A 241 -5.26 -9.14 7.96
C GLY A 241 -5.86 -9.50 9.32
N GLY A 242 -5.85 -8.53 10.23
CA GLY A 242 -6.32 -8.70 11.60
C GLY A 242 -5.80 -7.60 12.50
N GLY A 243 -5.89 -7.79 13.81
CA GLY A 243 -5.42 -6.76 14.72
C GLY A 243 -5.46 -7.09 16.19
N PHE A 244 -5.00 -6.13 16.97
CA PHE A 244 -5.06 -6.15 18.43
C PHE A 244 -5.91 -4.98 18.93
N HIS A 245 -6.75 -5.24 19.92
CA HIS A 245 -7.59 -4.23 20.54
C HIS A 245 -7.22 -4.06 22.01
N PHE A 246 -6.69 -2.90 22.38
CA PHE A 246 -6.41 -2.56 23.78
C PHE A 246 -7.70 -2.10 24.47
N ARG A 247 -8.16 -2.91 25.42
CA ARG A 247 -9.34 -2.66 26.24
C ARG A 247 -8.96 -2.25 27.65
N GLY A 248 -9.54 -1.17 28.14
CA GLY A 248 -9.44 -0.78 29.54
C GLY A 248 -9.93 0.64 29.80
N ALA A 249 -9.98 1.02 31.07
CA ALA A 249 -10.47 2.34 31.50
C ALA A 249 -9.79 3.50 30.76
N SER A 250 -10.48 4.63 30.68
CA SER A 250 -9.90 5.87 30.15
C SER A 250 -8.60 6.25 30.87
N SER A 251 -7.77 7.06 30.21
CA SER A 251 -6.48 7.55 30.75
C SER A 251 -5.45 6.47 31.12
N SER A 252 -5.60 5.23 30.64
CA SER A 252 -4.65 4.13 30.90
C SER A 252 -3.45 4.08 29.95
N GLY A 253 -3.28 5.04 29.03
CA GLY A 253 -2.15 5.09 28.08
C GLY A 253 -2.40 4.42 26.72
N LYS A 254 -3.61 3.92 26.45
CA LYS A 254 -3.97 3.23 25.19
C LYS A 254 -3.69 4.04 23.92
N SER A 255 -4.09 5.31 23.88
CA SER A 255 -3.84 6.15 22.72
C SER A 255 -2.35 6.46 22.55
N THR A 256 -1.56 6.46 23.63
CA THR A 256 -0.08 6.57 23.53
C THR A 256 0.50 5.39 22.77
N ALA A 257 0.04 4.17 23.06
CA ALA A 257 0.48 2.97 22.36
C ALA A 257 0.20 3.04 20.85
N LEU A 258 -0.97 3.56 20.46
CA LEU A 258 -1.31 3.80 19.05
C LEU A 258 -0.41 4.86 18.39
N THR A 259 -0.12 5.97 19.07
CA THR A 259 0.78 7.01 18.57
C THR A 259 2.20 6.46 18.39
N VAL A 260 2.69 5.68 19.34
CA VAL A 260 4.01 5.03 19.28
C VAL A 260 4.09 4.07 18.10
N ALA A 261 3.09 3.20 17.91
CA ALA A 261 3.02 2.31 16.74
C ALA A 261 2.99 3.09 15.41
N GLY A 262 2.16 4.14 15.33
CA GLY A 262 2.03 4.95 14.13
C GLY A 262 3.32 5.66 13.74
N SER A 263 4.12 6.08 14.73
CA SER A 263 5.40 6.76 14.49
C SER A 263 6.40 5.94 13.67
N VAL A 264 6.24 4.61 13.60
CA VAL A 264 7.04 3.75 12.72
C VAL A 264 6.89 4.18 11.25
N TRP A 265 5.66 4.50 10.82
CA TRP A 265 5.32 4.75 9.42
C TRP A 265 5.13 6.22 9.09
N GLY A 266 4.73 7.04 10.05
CA GLY A 266 4.66 8.47 9.84
C GLY A 266 3.95 9.23 10.96
N GLY A 267 3.52 10.44 10.63
CA GLY A 267 2.94 11.41 11.53
C GLY A 267 2.68 12.75 10.84
N GLY A 268 2.62 13.80 11.65
CA GLY A 268 2.36 15.16 11.20
C GLY A 268 0.88 15.54 11.18
N GLY A 269 0.62 16.82 10.91
CA GLY A 269 -0.71 17.41 11.06
C GLY A 269 -1.18 17.46 12.52
N THR A 270 -2.44 17.83 12.73
CA THR A 270 -3.05 17.89 14.07
C THR A 270 -3.45 16.52 14.62
N GLN A 271 -3.72 15.56 13.75
CA GLN A 271 -4.22 14.22 14.08
C GLN A 271 -3.12 13.14 14.11
N GLY A 272 -1.92 13.45 13.61
CA GLY A 272 -0.84 12.47 13.49
C GLY A 272 -1.18 11.32 12.53
N PHE A 273 -0.59 10.16 12.81
CA PHE A 273 -0.81 8.93 12.04
C PHE A 273 -2.10 8.19 12.41
N VAL A 274 -2.60 8.40 13.63
CA VAL A 274 -3.77 7.69 14.17
C VAL A 274 -5.04 8.15 13.45
N ARG A 275 -6.00 7.24 13.29
CA ARG A 275 -7.33 7.49 12.69
C ARG A 275 -8.40 7.13 13.71
N HIS A 276 -9.60 7.68 13.54
CA HIS A 276 -10.74 7.35 14.41
C HIS A 276 -11.60 6.25 13.80
N TRP A 277 -12.22 5.45 14.66
CA TRP A 277 -13.27 4.50 14.24
C TRP A 277 -14.50 5.17 13.63
N ARG A 278 -14.73 6.46 13.93
CA ARG A 278 -15.84 7.24 13.39
C ARG A 278 -15.61 7.59 11.92
N ALA A 279 -15.92 6.63 11.04
CA ALA A 279 -15.84 6.78 9.59
C ALA A 279 -17.01 6.07 8.90
N THR A 280 -17.34 6.50 7.68
CA THR A 280 -18.23 5.72 6.82
C THR A 280 -17.50 4.50 6.27
N ASP A 281 -18.21 3.45 5.84
CA ASP A 281 -17.59 2.27 5.24
C ASP A 281 -16.64 2.64 4.08
N ASN A 282 -17.06 3.56 3.20
CA ASN A 282 -16.24 4.02 2.07
C ASN A 282 -14.95 4.72 2.53
N ALA A 283 -15.05 5.55 3.57
CA ALA A 283 -13.89 6.21 4.12
C ALA A 283 -12.93 5.19 4.75
N LEU A 284 -13.46 4.17 5.44
CA LEU A 284 -12.66 3.11 6.03
C LEU A 284 -12.01 2.20 4.97
N GLU A 285 -12.71 1.88 3.87
CA GLU A 285 -12.13 1.20 2.69
C GLU A 285 -10.94 1.98 2.12
N SER A 286 -11.11 3.30 1.94
CA SER A 286 -10.04 4.17 1.44
C SER A 286 -8.86 4.23 2.41
N VAL A 287 -9.12 4.35 3.71
CA VAL A 287 -8.07 4.34 4.75
C VAL A 287 -7.33 3.00 4.76
N ALA A 288 -8.04 1.88 4.63
CA ALA A 288 -7.43 0.56 4.59
C ALA A 288 -6.55 0.34 3.36
N GLY A 289 -6.99 0.79 2.17
CA GLY A 289 -6.15 0.80 0.97
C GLY A 289 -4.90 1.66 1.12
N MET A 290 -5.02 2.80 1.80
CA MET A 290 -3.92 3.70 2.16
C MET A 290 -3.13 3.25 3.40
N SER A 291 -3.45 2.09 3.98
CA SER A 291 -2.69 1.47 5.07
C SER A 291 -2.25 0.05 4.70
N CYS A 292 -2.40 -0.38 3.44
CA CYS A 292 -2.02 -1.72 3.03
C CYS A 292 -0.53 -1.99 3.28
N ASP A 293 -0.23 -3.13 3.90
CA ASP A 293 1.10 -3.55 4.35
C ASP A 293 1.79 -2.57 5.34
N SER A 294 1.03 -1.63 5.91
CA SER A 294 1.44 -0.77 7.02
C SER A 294 0.47 -0.91 8.20
N VAL A 295 0.86 -0.46 9.39
CA VAL A 295 -0.04 -0.57 10.55
C VAL A 295 -1.20 0.40 10.40
N LEU A 296 -2.41 0.00 10.78
CA LEU A 296 -3.56 0.89 10.86
C LEU A 296 -3.93 1.15 12.33
N CYS A 297 -3.72 2.36 12.82
CA CYS A 297 -4.05 2.73 14.21
C CYS A 297 -5.45 3.36 14.30
N LEU A 298 -6.39 2.71 15.00
CA LEU A 298 -7.78 3.12 15.16
C LEU A 298 -8.13 3.45 16.62
N ASP A 299 -8.26 4.74 16.92
CA ASP A 299 -8.57 5.25 18.24
C ASP A 299 -10.09 5.30 18.49
N GLU A 300 -10.45 5.02 19.74
CA GLU A 300 -11.77 5.23 20.32
C GLU A 300 -12.90 4.46 19.64
N LEU A 301 -12.92 3.12 19.84
CA LEU A 301 -13.99 2.24 19.37
C LEU A 301 -15.39 2.67 19.86
N SER A 302 -15.51 3.39 20.98
CA SER A 302 -16.82 3.82 21.48
C SER A 302 -17.58 4.72 20.50
N GLN A 303 -16.86 5.42 19.60
CA GLN A 303 -17.45 6.36 18.64
C GLN A 303 -18.09 5.71 17.40
N VAL A 304 -17.86 4.41 17.14
CA VAL A 304 -18.54 3.72 16.03
C VAL A 304 -19.94 3.30 16.43
N ASP A 305 -20.86 3.34 15.47
CA ASP A 305 -22.18 2.73 15.63
C ASP A 305 -22.01 1.23 15.96
N PRO A 306 -22.58 0.73 17.07
CA PRO A 306 -22.54 -0.68 17.43
C PRO A 306 -22.90 -1.65 16.29
N LYS A 307 -23.84 -1.27 15.41
CA LYS A 307 -24.27 -2.09 14.27
C LYS A 307 -23.23 -2.14 13.16
N ALA A 308 -22.39 -1.11 13.04
CA ALA A 308 -21.35 -1.01 12.02
C ALA A 308 -20.00 -1.61 12.50
N ALA A 309 -19.74 -1.61 13.81
CA ALA A 309 -18.46 -2.03 14.40
C ALA A 309 -17.99 -3.42 13.91
N GLY A 310 -18.89 -4.40 13.95
CA GLY A 310 -18.57 -5.78 13.56
C GLY A 310 -18.27 -5.92 12.07
N ALA A 311 -19.08 -5.27 11.22
CA ALA A 311 -18.89 -5.29 9.77
C ALA A 311 -17.59 -4.58 9.37
N ALA A 312 -17.29 -3.43 10.01
CA ALA A 312 -16.07 -2.67 9.78
C ALA A 312 -14.82 -3.49 10.16
N ALA A 313 -14.79 -4.08 11.36
CA ALA A 313 -13.68 -4.92 11.80
C ALA A 313 -13.50 -6.15 10.91
N TYR A 314 -14.59 -6.79 10.48
CA TYR A 314 -14.57 -7.94 9.58
C TYR A 314 -13.98 -7.56 8.21
N MET A 315 -14.45 -6.44 7.64
CA MET A 315 -13.97 -5.92 6.36
C MET A 315 -12.47 -5.59 6.41
N LEU A 316 -12.02 -4.93 7.47
CA LEU A 316 -10.60 -4.61 7.67
C LEU A 316 -9.74 -5.88 7.73
N ALA A 317 -10.13 -6.86 8.55
CA ALA A 317 -9.39 -8.11 8.70
C ALA A 317 -9.39 -8.98 7.44
N ASN A 318 -10.50 -8.98 6.68
CA ASN A 318 -10.61 -9.76 5.44
C ASN A 318 -9.88 -9.14 4.25
N GLY A 319 -9.55 -7.85 4.30
CA GLY A 319 -8.75 -7.26 3.25
C GLY A 319 -9.49 -6.92 1.95
N LYS A 320 -10.82 -6.83 1.96
CA LYS A 320 -11.61 -6.58 0.74
C LYS A 320 -12.76 -5.62 0.99
N GLY A 321 -12.91 -4.64 0.09
CA GLY A 321 -14.03 -3.69 0.08
C GLY A 321 -15.32 -4.29 -0.48
N LYS A 322 -16.39 -3.50 -0.47
CA LYS A 322 -17.68 -3.90 -1.04
C LYS A 322 -17.64 -3.85 -2.56
N ALA A 323 -18.13 -4.93 -3.19
CA ALA A 323 -18.37 -4.95 -4.63
C ALA A 323 -19.46 -3.95 -5.03
N ARG A 324 -19.23 -3.22 -6.12
CA ARG A 324 -20.16 -2.21 -6.64
C ARG A 324 -20.35 -2.38 -8.14
N ALA A 325 -21.55 -2.10 -8.63
CA ALA A 325 -21.79 -1.96 -10.06
C ALA A 325 -21.19 -0.64 -10.58
N GLY A 326 -20.62 -0.70 -11.77
CA GLY A 326 -20.17 0.41 -12.58
C GLY A 326 -21.35 1.13 -13.25
N ARG A 327 -21.06 2.24 -13.93
CA ARG A 327 -22.09 3.07 -14.57
C ARG A 327 -22.87 2.32 -15.66
N GLU A 328 -22.28 1.32 -16.28
CA GLU A 328 -22.90 0.51 -17.34
C GLU A 328 -23.24 -0.91 -16.85
N GLY A 329 -23.29 -1.13 -15.54
CA GLY A 329 -23.67 -2.41 -14.92
C GLY A 329 -22.54 -3.44 -14.81
N GLN A 330 -21.34 -3.18 -15.34
CA GLN A 330 -20.15 -4.02 -15.11
C GLN A 330 -19.68 -3.92 -13.65
N ALA A 331 -19.15 -4.99 -13.06
CA ALA A 331 -18.60 -4.92 -11.71
C ALA A 331 -17.36 -4.01 -11.68
N ARG A 332 -17.29 -3.04 -10.75
CA ARG A 332 -16.06 -2.30 -10.50
C ARG A 332 -15.04 -3.21 -9.81
N LYS A 333 -13.75 -3.00 -10.09
CA LYS A 333 -12.65 -3.66 -9.37
C LYS A 333 -12.77 -3.34 -7.88
N VAL A 334 -12.79 -4.38 -7.06
CA VAL A 334 -12.89 -4.26 -5.60
C VAL A 334 -11.53 -3.86 -5.06
N LEU A 335 -11.50 -2.91 -4.12
CA LEU A 335 -10.27 -2.60 -3.40
C LEU A 335 -9.88 -3.78 -2.50
N GLU A 336 -8.63 -4.22 -2.62
CA GLU A 336 -8.05 -5.25 -1.78
C GLU A 336 -6.87 -4.67 -0.99
N TRP A 337 -6.70 -5.12 0.24
CA TRP A 337 -5.63 -4.69 1.13
C TRP A 337 -5.25 -5.79 2.11
N ARG A 338 -4.10 -5.61 2.78
CA ARG A 338 -3.68 -6.39 3.93
C ARG A 338 -3.32 -5.41 5.01
N VAL A 339 -4.00 -5.48 6.15
CA VAL A 339 -3.74 -4.56 7.27
C VAL A 339 -3.57 -5.35 8.55
N LEU A 340 -2.55 -4.96 9.32
CA LEU A 340 -2.51 -5.24 10.74
C LEU A 340 -2.95 -3.96 11.46
N PHE A 341 -4.08 -4.00 12.15
CA PHE A 341 -4.59 -2.83 12.85
C PHE A 341 -4.38 -2.92 14.35
N LEU A 342 -4.09 -1.79 14.97
CA LEU A 342 -4.14 -1.61 16.41
C LEU A 342 -5.31 -0.72 16.74
N SER A 343 -6.13 -1.14 17.70
CA SER A 343 -7.29 -0.39 18.13
C SER A 343 -7.30 -0.24 19.64
N ASN A 344 -8.04 0.75 20.15
CA ASN A 344 -8.37 0.81 21.56
C ASN A 344 -9.83 1.16 21.85
N GLY A 345 -10.23 0.93 23.11
CA GLY A 345 -11.56 1.27 23.63
C GLY A 345 -11.69 0.94 25.11
N GLU A 346 -12.82 1.34 25.70
CA GLU A 346 -13.16 0.98 27.09
C GLU A 346 -13.74 -0.43 27.21
N ILE A 347 -14.48 -0.86 26.17
CA ILE A 347 -15.11 -2.18 26.07
C ILE A 347 -14.47 -3.00 24.96
N ALA A 348 -14.69 -4.32 24.98
CA ALA A 348 -14.19 -5.20 23.92
C ALA A 348 -14.95 -4.95 22.61
N LEU A 349 -14.33 -5.27 21.48
CA LEU A 349 -15.04 -5.26 20.20
C LEU A 349 -16.27 -6.17 20.24
N ALA A 350 -16.12 -7.32 20.91
CA ALA A 350 -17.20 -8.25 21.16
C ALA A 350 -18.41 -7.58 21.82
N ASP A 351 -18.18 -6.82 22.89
CA ASP A 351 -19.25 -6.19 23.65
C ASP A 351 -19.87 -5.03 22.88
N LYS A 352 -19.06 -4.28 22.12
CA LYS A 352 -19.57 -3.25 21.20
C LYS A 352 -20.53 -3.81 20.16
N ILE A 353 -20.24 -4.99 19.62
CA ILE A 353 -21.13 -5.67 18.65
C ILE A 353 -22.44 -6.11 19.32
N LYS A 354 -22.36 -6.60 20.56
CA LYS A 354 -23.54 -7.03 21.33
C LYS A 354 -24.47 -5.86 21.66
N GLU A 355 -23.93 -4.66 21.94
CA GLU A 355 -24.74 -3.44 22.12
C GLU A 355 -25.67 -3.16 20.92
N GLY A 356 -25.23 -3.50 19.70
CA GLY A 356 -26.00 -3.34 18.47
C GLY A 356 -26.98 -4.48 18.17
N GLY A 357 -27.09 -5.49 19.05
CA GLY A 357 -27.85 -6.72 18.82
C GLY A 357 -27.17 -7.71 17.86
N GLY A 358 -25.90 -7.49 17.53
CA GLY A 358 -25.12 -8.37 16.66
C GLY A 358 -24.65 -9.63 17.38
N ARG A 359 -24.40 -10.70 16.61
CA ARG A 359 -23.70 -11.91 17.09
C ARG A 359 -22.29 -11.93 16.53
N ILE A 360 -21.33 -12.22 17.39
CA ILE A 360 -19.93 -12.41 16.96
C ILE A 360 -19.79 -13.84 16.47
N ALA A 361 -19.28 -14.00 15.25
CA ALA A 361 -18.84 -15.30 14.79
C ALA A 361 -17.52 -15.66 15.49
N ALA A 362 -17.35 -16.90 15.94
CA ALA A 362 -16.12 -17.37 16.59
C ALA A 362 -14.85 -17.19 15.73
N GLY A 363 -15.01 -17.07 14.40
CA GLY A 363 -13.92 -16.75 13.47
C GLY A 363 -13.46 -15.29 13.51
N MET A 364 -14.23 -14.38 14.09
CA MET A 364 -13.86 -12.97 14.28
C MET A 364 -13.05 -12.73 15.55
N GLU A 365 -13.36 -13.42 16.64
CA GLU A 365 -12.62 -13.30 17.91
C GLU A 365 -11.15 -13.71 17.77
N VAL A 366 -10.83 -14.57 16.79
CA VAL A 366 -9.44 -14.96 16.50
C VAL A 366 -8.72 -14.00 15.54
N ARG A 367 -9.46 -13.12 14.84
CA ARG A 367 -8.89 -12.13 13.90
C ARG A 367 -8.57 -10.80 14.60
N VAL A 368 -9.35 -10.45 15.63
CA VAL A 368 -9.14 -9.27 16.46
C VAL A 368 -8.92 -9.71 17.90
N ILE A 369 -7.67 -9.66 18.34
CA ILE A 369 -7.28 -10.13 19.66
C ILE A 369 -7.54 -9.01 20.68
N ASP A 370 -8.52 -9.21 21.55
CA ASP A 370 -8.80 -8.31 22.67
C ASP A 370 -7.76 -8.48 23.79
N LEU A 371 -7.04 -7.41 24.12
CA LEU A 371 -6.00 -7.38 25.14
C LEU A 371 -6.33 -6.38 26.25
N ARG A 372 -6.11 -6.77 27.50
CA ARG A 372 -6.19 -5.83 28.62
C ARG A 372 -5.06 -4.81 28.49
N ALA A 373 -5.44 -3.54 28.42
CA ALA A 373 -4.51 -2.43 28.34
C ALA A 373 -3.61 -2.38 29.57
N ASP A 374 -4.19 -2.57 30.76
CA ASP A 374 -3.45 -2.63 32.03
C ASP A 374 -2.42 -3.77 32.01
N ALA A 375 -1.16 -3.41 32.23
CA ALA A 375 -0.04 -4.33 32.31
C ALA A 375 0.10 -4.99 33.69
N GLY A 376 -0.70 -4.59 34.68
CA GLY A 376 -0.71 -5.18 36.02
C GLY A 376 0.34 -4.58 36.97
N ALA A 377 1.04 -3.53 36.56
CA ALA A 377 2.03 -2.82 37.38
C ALA A 377 1.44 -1.61 38.13
N GLY A 378 0.12 -1.42 38.10
CA GLY A 378 -0.56 -0.28 38.74
C GLY A 378 -0.38 1.06 38.02
N MET A 379 0.22 1.05 36.82
CA MET A 379 0.53 2.25 36.02
C MET A 379 -0.21 2.26 34.68
N GLY A 380 -1.33 1.54 34.59
CA GLY A 380 -2.08 1.37 33.34
C GLY A 380 -1.29 0.54 32.34
N LEU A 381 -1.09 1.06 31.13
CA LEU A 381 -0.40 0.37 30.04
C LEU A 381 1.11 0.17 30.26
N PHE A 382 1.69 0.84 31.26
CA PHE A 382 3.13 0.87 31.49
C PHE A 382 3.56 -0.06 32.63
N GLU A 383 4.73 -0.65 32.48
CA GLU A 383 5.47 -1.40 33.50
C GLU A 383 6.70 -0.64 34.01
N ASP A 384 7.28 0.24 33.18
CA ASP A 384 8.43 1.07 33.52
C ASP A 384 8.28 2.47 32.92
N THR A 385 8.33 3.50 33.76
CA THR A 385 8.20 4.91 33.35
C THR A 385 9.55 5.54 32.98
N HIS A 386 10.66 4.81 33.09
CA HIS A 386 12.02 5.26 32.79
C HIS A 386 12.34 6.59 33.48
N GLY A 387 12.13 6.61 34.81
CA GLY A 387 12.43 7.76 35.67
C GLY A 387 11.48 8.95 35.54
N ALA A 388 10.32 8.82 34.90
CA ALA A 388 9.31 9.88 34.90
C ALA A 388 8.60 9.98 36.26
N VAL A 389 8.13 11.19 36.59
CA VAL A 389 7.44 11.51 37.87
C VAL A 389 6.21 10.65 38.09
N ASP A 390 5.44 10.41 37.02
CA ASP A 390 4.22 9.62 37.04
C ASP A 390 3.91 9.03 35.64
N PRO A 391 3.00 8.04 35.53
CA PRO A 391 2.65 7.41 34.27
C PRO A 391 2.06 8.36 33.22
N ALA A 392 1.34 9.42 33.63
CA ALA A 392 0.77 10.39 32.71
C ALA A 392 1.86 11.29 32.11
N SER A 393 2.81 11.74 32.93
CA SER A 393 4.01 12.46 32.48
C SER A 393 4.82 11.62 31.48
N PHE A 394 5.00 10.32 31.75
CA PHE A 394 5.65 9.39 30.81
C PHE A 394 4.89 9.29 29.48
N ALA A 395 3.57 9.12 29.54
CA ALA A 395 2.71 9.05 28.37
C ALA A 395 2.79 10.32 27.50
N GLN A 396 2.78 11.50 28.12
CA GLN A 396 2.89 12.78 27.41
C GLN A 396 4.26 12.96 26.76
N ARG A 397 5.34 12.60 27.46
CA ARG A 397 6.71 12.58 26.91
C ARG A 397 6.77 11.71 25.66
N LEU A 398 6.30 10.46 25.75
CA LEU A 398 6.29 9.52 24.62
C LEU A 398 5.46 10.02 23.44
N LYS A 399 4.24 10.55 23.68
CA LYS A 399 3.43 11.14 22.61
C LYS A 399 4.13 12.30 21.93
N LYS A 400 4.78 13.18 22.70
CA LYS A 400 5.55 14.29 22.16
C LYS A 400 6.69 13.79 21.28
N SER A 401 7.49 12.83 21.77
CA SER A 401 8.59 12.24 21.00
C SER A 401 8.10 11.56 19.72
N ALA A 402 7.05 10.75 19.79
CA ALA A 402 6.44 10.07 18.65
C ALA A 402 5.78 11.01 17.62
N ASN A 403 5.38 12.22 18.03
CA ASN A 403 4.90 13.28 17.14
C ASN A 403 6.01 14.21 16.64
N THR A 404 7.26 14.03 17.10
CA THR A 404 8.44 14.81 16.67
C THR A 404 9.33 13.97 15.76
N PHE A 405 9.52 12.70 16.11
CA PHE A 405 10.34 11.73 15.38
C PHE A 405 9.41 10.64 14.86
N TYR A 406 9.27 10.53 13.54
CA TYR A 406 8.37 9.57 12.92
C TYR A 406 8.70 9.30 11.46
N GLY A 407 8.22 8.17 10.94
CA GLY A 407 8.29 7.76 9.54
C GLY A 407 9.65 7.26 9.05
N THR A 408 10.70 7.38 9.87
CA THR A 408 12.05 6.92 9.53
C THR A 408 12.21 5.40 9.70
N ALA A 409 11.61 4.83 10.74
CA ALA A 409 11.84 3.42 11.11
C ALA A 409 11.22 2.43 10.12
N GLY A 410 9.97 2.62 9.72
CA GLY A 410 9.29 1.75 8.75
C GLY A 410 9.96 1.78 7.38
N ARG A 411 10.41 2.97 6.93
CA ARG A 411 11.15 3.13 5.68
C ARG A 411 12.50 2.44 5.70
N ALA A 412 13.29 2.63 6.77
CA ALA A 412 14.56 1.96 6.94
C ALA A 412 14.40 0.42 6.99
N PHE A 413 13.33 -0.05 7.64
CA PHE A 413 13.02 -1.47 7.72
C PHE A 413 12.71 -2.06 6.34
N VAL A 414 11.78 -1.45 5.60
CA VAL A 414 11.44 -1.90 4.24
C VAL A 414 12.63 -1.81 3.29
N ALA A 415 13.41 -0.72 3.38
CA ALA A 415 14.62 -0.57 2.56
C ALA A 415 15.63 -1.69 2.77
N ALA A 416 15.77 -2.20 4.01
CA ALA A 416 16.62 -3.34 4.28
C ALA A 416 15.99 -4.69 3.90
N LEU A 417 14.66 -4.78 3.89
CA LEU A 417 13.95 -6.01 3.49
C LEU A 417 13.98 -6.26 1.98
N VAL A 418 13.86 -5.19 1.17
CA VAL A 418 13.84 -5.31 -0.30
C VAL A 418 15.14 -5.89 -0.86
N ASP A 419 16.24 -5.80 -0.11
CA ASP A 419 17.53 -6.34 -0.53
C ASP A 419 17.55 -7.89 -0.52
N ASP A 420 16.77 -8.55 0.34
CA ASP A 420 16.67 -10.02 0.39
C ASP A 420 15.32 -10.54 0.93
N LEU A 421 14.25 -10.34 0.14
CA LEU A 421 12.90 -10.76 0.54
C LEU A 421 12.76 -12.28 0.73
N ALA A 422 13.56 -13.08 0.01
CA ALA A 422 13.53 -14.53 0.10
C ALA A 422 14.09 -15.01 1.43
N GLU A 423 15.26 -14.51 1.85
CA GLU A 423 15.84 -14.83 3.14
C GLU A 423 14.91 -14.44 4.29
N TYR A 424 14.34 -13.22 4.25
CA TYR A 424 13.45 -12.78 5.32
C TYR A 424 12.14 -13.54 5.39
N ARG A 425 11.67 -14.11 4.27
CA ARG A 425 10.50 -15.02 4.28
C ARG A 425 10.80 -16.31 5.04
N GLU A 426 11.96 -16.91 4.82
CA GLU A 426 12.40 -18.12 5.53
C GLU A 426 12.64 -17.84 7.01
N LYS A 427 13.37 -16.77 7.31
CA LYS A 427 13.64 -16.33 8.68
C LYS A 427 12.36 -16.04 9.46
N LEU A 428 11.37 -15.41 8.82
CA LEU A 428 10.05 -15.18 9.42
C LEU A 428 9.36 -16.49 9.78
N ALA A 429 9.38 -17.48 8.88
CA ALA A 429 8.76 -18.78 9.12
C ALA A 429 9.40 -19.51 10.29
N ASP A 430 10.74 -19.49 10.39
CA ASP A 430 11.49 -20.14 11.46
C ASP A 430 11.24 -19.50 12.83
N LEU A 431 11.31 -18.17 12.90
CA LEU A 431 11.03 -17.43 14.15
C LEU A 431 9.60 -17.69 14.64
N ARG A 432 8.62 -17.68 13.73
CA ARG A 432 7.22 -17.97 14.08
C ARG A 432 7.05 -19.38 14.63
N LYS A 433 7.67 -20.37 13.96
CA LYS A 433 7.61 -21.77 14.38
C LYS A 433 8.22 -21.96 15.77
N GLY A 434 9.38 -21.36 16.03
CA GLY A 434 10.03 -21.39 17.34
C GLY A 434 9.15 -20.78 18.44
N PHE A 435 8.57 -19.61 18.17
CA PHE A 435 7.66 -18.95 19.11
C PHE A 435 6.46 -19.84 19.47
N VAL A 436 5.75 -20.37 18.48
CA VAL A 436 4.54 -21.19 18.69
C VAL A 436 4.84 -22.46 19.47
N GLN A 437 5.99 -23.10 19.21
CA GLN A 437 6.42 -24.30 19.94
C GLN A 437 6.73 -24.01 21.42
N SER A 438 7.26 -22.82 21.72
CA SER A 438 7.53 -22.41 23.11
C SER A 438 6.28 -21.93 23.85
N ALA A 439 5.35 -21.28 23.15
CA ALA A 439 4.22 -20.60 23.76
C ALA A 439 3.01 -21.51 24.02
N LEU A 440 2.86 -22.59 23.25
CA LEU A 440 1.67 -23.45 23.31
C LEU A 440 1.99 -24.88 23.77
N PRO A 441 1.21 -25.42 24.73
CA PRO A 441 1.22 -26.84 25.02
C PRO A 441 0.78 -27.68 23.80
N PRO A 442 1.29 -28.93 23.65
CA PRO A 442 0.80 -29.87 22.65
C PRO A 442 -0.71 -30.09 22.78
N GLY A 443 -1.45 -30.06 21.66
CA GLY A 443 -2.90 -30.29 21.64
C GLY A 443 -3.77 -29.05 21.91
N SER A 444 -3.19 -27.85 21.91
CA SER A 444 -3.94 -26.59 21.99
C SER A 444 -4.98 -26.46 20.87
N ASP A 445 -6.15 -25.90 21.20
CA ASP A 445 -7.25 -25.70 20.25
C ASP A 445 -6.83 -24.81 19.06
N GLY A 446 -7.47 -25.01 17.90
CA GLY A 446 -7.18 -24.26 16.68
C GLY A 446 -7.40 -22.74 16.79
N GLN A 447 -8.23 -22.27 17.72
CA GLN A 447 -8.39 -20.84 18.01
C GLN A 447 -7.19 -20.28 18.78
N VAL A 448 -6.74 -21.01 19.81
CA VAL A 448 -5.57 -20.66 20.62
C VAL A 448 -4.32 -20.59 19.75
N ARG A 449 -4.19 -21.55 18.81
CA ARG A 449 -3.11 -21.55 17.83
C ARG A 449 -3.11 -20.32 16.94
N ARG A 450 -4.26 -19.90 16.42
CA ARG A 450 -4.37 -18.69 15.59
C ARG A 450 -3.98 -17.41 16.34
N VAL A 451 -4.34 -17.31 17.62
CA VAL A 451 -3.93 -16.19 18.48
C VAL A 451 -2.41 -16.20 18.66
N ALA A 452 -1.82 -17.36 18.98
CA ALA A 452 -0.37 -17.49 19.13
C ALA A 452 0.37 -17.21 17.83
N ASP A 453 -0.12 -17.66 16.68
CA ASP A 453 0.47 -17.42 15.37
C ASP A 453 0.54 -15.92 15.03
N ARG A 454 -0.44 -15.13 15.50
CA ARG A 454 -0.46 -13.66 15.33
C ARG A 454 0.55 -12.98 16.25
N PHE A 455 0.65 -13.42 17.50
CA PHE A 455 1.72 -12.96 18.40
C PHE A 455 3.10 -13.33 17.88
N ALA A 456 3.25 -14.52 17.31
CA ALA A 456 4.48 -15.00 16.69
C ALA A 456 4.90 -14.12 15.50
N LEU A 457 3.94 -13.73 14.64
CA LEU A 457 4.18 -12.80 13.54
C LEU A 457 4.74 -11.45 14.07
N VAL A 458 4.10 -10.91 15.11
CA VAL A 458 4.52 -9.62 15.69
C VAL A 458 5.89 -9.71 16.35
N ALA A 459 6.13 -10.76 17.15
CA ALA A 459 7.42 -11.00 17.79
C ALA A 459 8.54 -11.15 16.76
N ALA A 460 8.32 -12.00 15.74
CA ALA A 460 9.29 -12.24 14.67
C ALA A 460 9.60 -10.95 13.89
N ALA A 461 8.60 -10.12 13.61
CA ALA A 461 8.81 -8.84 12.94
C ALA A 461 9.69 -7.88 13.76
N GLY A 462 9.48 -7.81 15.08
CA GLY A 462 10.32 -7.02 15.98
C GLY A 462 11.78 -7.53 16.06
N GLU A 463 11.96 -8.85 16.05
CA GLU A 463 13.28 -9.49 16.00
C GLU A 463 14.00 -9.20 14.67
N ILE A 464 13.30 -9.34 13.54
CA ILE A 464 13.86 -9.04 12.21
C ILE A 464 14.25 -7.55 12.13
N ALA A 465 13.37 -6.63 12.54
CA ALA A 465 13.67 -5.20 12.55
C ALA A 465 14.91 -4.87 13.39
N THR A 466 15.04 -5.50 14.56
CA THR A 466 16.24 -5.36 15.40
C THR A 466 17.49 -5.91 14.71
N SER A 467 17.40 -7.06 14.04
CA SER A 467 18.52 -7.63 13.29
C SER A 467 18.98 -6.77 12.11
N LEU A 468 18.07 -5.96 11.56
CA LEU A 468 18.31 -5.02 10.46
C LEU A 468 18.83 -3.65 10.93
N GLY A 469 19.16 -3.48 12.22
CA GLY A 469 19.64 -2.22 12.76
C GLY A 469 18.56 -1.17 13.00
N VAL A 470 17.29 -1.47 12.67
CA VAL A 470 16.10 -0.71 13.10
C VAL A 470 15.73 -1.19 14.49
N ARG A 471 16.59 -0.89 15.46
CA ARG A 471 16.43 -1.32 16.85
C ARG A 471 15.15 -0.75 17.44
N CYS A 472 14.11 -1.58 17.43
CA CYS A 472 12.78 -1.25 17.93
C CYS A 472 12.36 -2.15 19.11
N VAL A 473 13.35 -2.78 19.77
CA VAL A 473 13.28 -3.77 20.87
C VAL A 473 13.53 -5.20 20.40
N TRP A 474 14.65 -5.81 20.84
CA TRP A 474 14.75 -7.23 21.21
C TRP A 474 16.17 -7.61 21.67
N VAL A 475 16.31 -8.21 22.86
CA VAL A 475 17.51 -8.97 23.27
C VAL A 475 17.12 -10.45 23.21
N PRO A 476 17.91 -11.36 22.62
CA PRO A 476 17.52 -12.77 22.39
C PRO A 476 16.96 -13.52 23.61
N THR A 477 17.25 -13.07 24.83
CA THR A 477 16.75 -13.62 26.10
C THR A 477 15.29 -13.27 26.43
N ALA A 478 14.62 -12.39 25.67
CA ALA A 478 13.25 -11.93 25.95
C ALA A 478 12.13 -12.85 25.41
N HIS A 479 12.44 -13.95 24.70
CA HIS A 479 11.47 -15.00 24.30
C HIS A 479 10.67 -15.47 25.52
N HIS A 480 11.35 -15.65 26.65
CA HIS A 480 10.72 -16.04 27.91
C HIS A 480 9.83 -14.94 28.51
N SER A 481 10.22 -13.67 28.47
CA SER A 481 9.45 -12.58 29.08
C SER A 481 8.15 -12.27 28.32
N PHE A 482 8.13 -12.40 26.99
CA PHE A 482 6.90 -12.22 26.21
C PHE A 482 5.92 -13.39 26.40
N VAL A 483 6.41 -14.63 26.36
CA VAL A 483 5.60 -15.82 26.66
C VAL A 483 5.10 -15.80 28.11
N CYS A 484 5.91 -15.35 29.07
CA CYS A 484 5.51 -15.18 30.47
C CYS A 484 4.56 -13.99 30.71
N ALA A 485 4.68 -12.89 29.95
CA ALA A 485 3.77 -11.73 30.05
C ALA A 485 2.41 -11.97 29.36
N TRP A 486 2.36 -12.93 28.43
CA TRP A 486 1.16 -13.27 27.66
C TRP A 486 0.90 -14.79 27.69
N PRO A 487 0.62 -15.40 28.86
CA PRO A 487 0.23 -16.80 28.89
C PRO A 487 -1.05 -16.96 28.09
N VAL A 488 -0.96 -17.61 26.93
CA VAL A 488 -2.12 -17.97 26.10
C VAL A 488 -2.85 -19.13 26.81
N SER A 489 -3.54 -18.83 27.91
CA SER A 489 -4.20 -19.85 28.70
C SER A 489 -5.43 -20.36 27.95
N GLY A 490 -5.43 -21.64 27.57
CA GLY A 490 -6.56 -22.34 26.93
C GLY A 490 -7.80 -22.54 27.83
N LYS A 491 -7.97 -21.72 28.87
CA LYS A 491 -9.21 -21.73 29.67
C LYS A 491 -10.12 -20.64 29.13
N LYS A 492 -11.28 -21.06 28.63
CA LYS A 492 -12.43 -20.21 28.32
C LYS A 492 -12.55 -19.10 29.36
N ALA A 493 -12.16 -17.88 29.02
CA ALA A 493 -12.42 -16.69 29.82
C ALA A 493 -13.88 -16.27 29.57
N HIS A 494 -14.80 -16.99 30.22
CA HIS A 494 -16.06 -16.41 30.63
C HIS A 494 -15.86 -15.93 32.07
N GLY A 495 -15.86 -14.62 32.25
CA GLY A 495 -15.59 -13.91 33.49
C GLY A 495 -15.31 -12.46 33.20
#